data_AF-A0A3D2FXX1-F1
#
_entry.id   AF-A0A3D2FXX1-F1
#
_cell.length_a   1.000
_cell.length_b   1.000
_cell.length_c   1.000
_cell.angle_alpha   90.00
_cell.angle_beta   90.00
_cell.angle_gamma   90.00
#
_symmetry.space_group_name_H-M   'P 1'
#
loop_
_entity.id
_entity.type
_entity.pdbx_description
1 polymer ?
#
loop_
_entity_poly.entity_id
_entity_poly.type
_entity_poly.pdbx_seq_one_letter_code
_entity_poly.pdbx_strand_id
1 'polypeptide(L)'
;MLAYILRRLGLILPTLFGIMLINFALVQFVPGGPIEQILAQLERDTSVFEGIAGGGGEIREASESSSYVGGQGLPDDFIADLERQFGFDKPPLERFVTMLWDYIRFDFGESYFRSISVTDLILEKMPVSISLGLWTTLLAYLISIPLGIRKAVRDGTAFDSWTSSLIIIGYAIPGFLFAILLLVL
;
A
#
# COMPACT_ATOMS: atom_id res chain seq x y z
N MET A 1 2.08 35.98 -7.42
CA MET A 1 1.56 34.83 -6.64
C MET A 1 0.65 33.92 -7.49
N LEU A 2 -0.40 34.43 -8.14
CA LEU A 2 -1.35 33.59 -8.90
C LEU A 2 -0.69 32.82 -10.07
N ALA A 3 0.18 33.48 -10.87
CA ALA A 3 0.92 32.82 -11.93
C ALA A 3 1.87 31.70 -11.43
N TYR A 4 2.43 31.85 -10.22
CA TYR A 4 3.26 30.83 -9.60
C TYR A 4 2.41 29.63 -9.15
N ILE A 5 1.26 29.88 -8.52
CA ILE A 5 0.32 28.84 -8.09
C ILE A 5 -0.19 28.04 -9.29
N LEU A 6 -0.59 28.72 -10.37
CA LEU A 6 -1.03 28.06 -11.60
C LEU A 6 0.09 27.24 -12.26
N ARG A 7 1.32 27.76 -12.32
CA ARG A 7 2.47 27.01 -12.83
C ARG A 7 2.72 25.75 -11.99
N ARG A 8 2.59 25.85 -10.66
CA ARG A 8 2.77 24.71 -9.76
C ARG A 8 1.66 23.68 -9.90
N LEU A 9 0.39 24.11 -9.94
CA LEU A 9 -0.75 23.23 -10.21
C LEU A 9 -0.64 22.54 -11.57
N GLY A 10 -0.23 23.29 -12.60
CA GLY A 10 -0.02 22.74 -13.95
C GLY A 10 1.11 21.70 -13.99
N LEU A 11 2.14 21.82 -13.15
CA LEU A 11 3.21 20.82 -13.01
C LEU A 11 2.76 19.55 -12.28
N ILE A 12 1.65 19.57 -11.54
CA ILE A 12 1.14 18.37 -10.86
C ILE A 12 0.68 17.33 -11.89
N LEU A 13 -0.05 17.76 -12.93
CA LEU A 13 -0.57 16.87 -13.97
C LEU A 13 0.52 15.99 -14.62
N PRO A 14 1.64 16.53 -15.17
CA PRO A 14 2.69 15.71 -15.76
C PRO A 14 3.43 14.86 -14.72
N THR A 15 3.58 15.34 -13.48
CA THR A 15 4.21 14.52 -12.41
C THR A 15 3.34 13.33 -12.03
N LEU A 16 2.03 13.53 -11.86
CA LEU A 16 1.10 12.44 -11.57
C LEU A 16 1.05 11.45 -12.73
N PHE A 17 0.96 11.94 -13.97
CA PHE A 17 1.01 11.08 -15.15
C PHE A 17 2.30 10.25 -15.21
N GLY A 18 3.45 10.87 -14.96
CA GLY A 18 4.73 10.17 -14.90
C GLY A 18 4.78 9.10 -13.82
N ILE A 19 4.33 9.42 -12.60
CA ILE A 19 4.26 8.46 -11.49
C ILE A 19 3.30 7.31 -11.82
N MET A 20 2.11 7.60 -12.37
CA MET A 20 1.14 6.59 -12.76
C MET A 20 1.68 5.68 -13.87
N LEU A 21 2.35 6.24 -14.89
CA LEU A 21 2.96 5.46 -15.96
C LEU A 21 4.04 4.53 -15.42
N ILE A 22 4.92 5.04 -14.54
CA ILE A 22 5.97 4.23 -13.91
C ILE A 22 5.35 3.14 -13.04
N ASN A 23 4.34 3.46 -12.24
CA ASN A 23 3.66 2.47 -11.39
C ASN A 23 2.98 1.39 -12.24
N PHE A 24 2.25 1.79 -13.27
CA PHE A 24 1.58 0.88 -14.19
C PHE A 24 2.56 -0.04 -14.91
N ALA A 25 3.69 0.50 -15.39
CA ALA A 25 4.76 -0.30 -15.96
C ALA A 25 5.33 -1.27 -14.93
N LEU A 26 5.62 -0.80 -13.71
CA LEU A 26 6.15 -1.63 -12.63
C LEU A 26 5.20 -2.80 -12.32
N VAL A 27 3.89 -2.57 -12.23
CA VAL A 27 2.89 -3.63 -12.00
C VAL A 27 2.87 -4.66 -13.13
N GLN A 28 3.17 -4.28 -14.37
CA GLN A 28 3.27 -5.24 -15.48
C GLN A 28 4.57 -6.04 -15.49
N PHE A 29 5.67 -5.47 -15.00
CA PHE A 29 6.98 -6.13 -15.01
C PHE A 29 7.25 -6.94 -13.74
N VAL A 30 6.57 -6.66 -12.63
CA VAL A 30 6.72 -7.40 -11.38
C VAL A 30 5.98 -8.75 -11.48
N PRO A 31 6.68 -9.89 -11.35
CA PRO A 31 6.03 -11.20 -11.32
C PRO A 31 5.22 -11.36 -10.03
N GLY A 32 4.04 -11.99 -10.12
CA GLY A 32 3.12 -12.18 -8.99
C GLY A 32 2.04 -11.10 -8.92
N GLY A 33 1.32 -10.89 -10.02
CA GLY A 33 0.21 -9.96 -10.10
C GLY A 33 -0.99 -10.38 -9.23
N PRO A 34 -2.06 -9.56 -9.21
CA PRO A 34 -3.23 -9.82 -8.39
C PRO A 34 -3.89 -11.17 -8.68
N ILE A 35 -3.90 -11.61 -9.94
CA ILE A 35 -4.46 -12.90 -10.34
C ILE A 35 -3.62 -14.02 -9.74
N GLU A 36 -2.29 -14.00 -9.93
CA GLU A 36 -1.40 -15.03 -9.39
C GLU A 36 -1.48 -15.12 -7.86
N GLN A 37 -1.67 -13.99 -7.16
CA GLN A 37 -1.87 -13.98 -5.71
C GLN A 37 -3.19 -14.63 -5.29
N ILE A 38 -4.28 -14.38 -6.03
CA ILE A 38 -5.58 -15.01 -5.78
C ILE A 38 -5.51 -16.50 -6.08
N LEU A 39 -4.90 -16.90 -7.20
CA LEU A 39 -4.70 -18.30 -7.56
C LEU A 39 -3.85 -19.01 -6.50
N ALA A 40 -2.75 -18.41 -6.06
CA ALA A 40 -1.87 -18.95 -5.03
C ALA A 40 -2.53 -19.04 -3.65
N GLN A 41 -3.45 -18.11 -3.32
CA GLN A 41 -4.22 -18.16 -2.10
C GLN A 41 -5.25 -19.30 -2.14
N LEU A 42 -5.96 -19.46 -3.26
CA LEU A 42 -6.92 -20.55 -3.46
C LEU A 42 -6.24 -21.92 -3.43
N GLU A 43 -5.11 -22.09 -4.11
CA GLU A 43 -4.32 -23.32 -4.11
C GLU A 43 -3.78 -23.67 -2.70
N ARG A 44 -3.42 -22.65 -1.91
CA ARG A 44 -3.05 -22.82 -0.51
C ARG A 44 -4.24 -23.26 0.35
N ASP A 45 -5.41 -22.67 0.16
CA ASP A 45 -6.60 -23.02 0.94
C ASP A 45 -7.09 -24.45 0.61
N THR A 46 -7.03 -24.87 -0.66
CA THR A 46 -7.37 -26.25 -1.07
C THR A 46 -6.38 -27.29 -0.54
N SER A 47 -5.08 -27.01 -0.60
CA SER A 47 -4.04 -27.91 -0.09
C SER A 47 -4.06 -28.06 1.44
N VAL A 48 -4.37 -27.00 2.18
CA VAL A 48 -4.56 -27.05 3.64
C VAL A 48 -5.81 -27.86 4.00
N PHE A 49 -6.90 -27.71 3.24
CA PHE A 49 -8.11 -28.51 3.43
C PHE A 49 -7.85 -30.01 3.20
N GLU A 50 -7.07 -30.37 2.18
CA GLU A 50 -6.69 -31.76 1.89
C GLU A 50 -5.80 -32.37 2.98
N GLY A 51 -4.87 -31.58 3.55
CA GLY A 51 -4.06 -31.98 4.69
C GLY A 51 -4.85 -32.19 6.00
N ILE A 52 -5.97 -31.46 6.18
CA ILE A 52 -6.87 -31.59 7.34
C ILE A 52 -7.91 -32.71 7.14
N ALA A 53 -8.34 -32.96 5.90
CA ALA A 53 -9.33 -33.98 5.55
C ALA A 53 -8.82 -35.43 5.68
N GLY A 54 -7.58 -35.65 6.10
CA GLY A 54 -7.10 -36.96 6.54
C GLY A 54 -6.72 -37.92 5.41
N GLY A 55 -6.06 -37.45 4.37
CA GLY A 55 -5.43 -38.29 3.34
C GLY A 55 -4.13 -38.96 3.82
N GLY A 56 -4.21 -39.83 4.82
CA GLY A 56 -3.10 -40.69 5.25
C GLY A 56 -3.44 -42.17 5.07
N GLY A 57 -2.86 -42.83 4.05
CA GLY A 57 -2.96 -44.28 3.85
C GLY A 57 -2.08 -44.80 2.68
N GLU A 58 -1.14 -45.68 3.01
CA GLU A 58 -0.12 -46.30 2.14
C GLU A 58 -0.63 -47.30 1.08
N ILE A 59 0.07 -47.31 -0.07
CA ILE A 59 0.39 -48.38 -1.05
C ILE A 59 -0.73 -49.19 -1.72
N ARG A 60 -0.83 -49.10 -3.07
CA ARG A 60 -0.79 -50.24 -4.02
C ARG A 60 -0.84 -49.83 -5.51
N GLU A 61 0.09 -50.39 -6.29
CA GLU A 61 0.10 -50.37 -7.77
C GLU A 61 -1.21 -50.91 -8.37
N ALA A 62 -1.75 -50.20 -9.36
CA ALA A 62 -2.11 -50.74 -10.68
C ALA A 62 -2.73 -49.62 -11.53
N SER A 63 -2.30 -49.54 -12.79
CA SER A 63 -2.79 -48.65 -13.84
C SER A 63 -4.31 -48.55 -13.91
N GLU A 64 -4.83 -47.33 -13.89
CA GLU A 64 -5.85 -46.83 -14.82
C GLU A 64 -6.04 -45.33 -14.59
N SER A 65 -6.44 -44.64 -15.65
CA SER A 65 -6.53 -43.19 -15.82
C SER A 65 -7.49 -42.50 -14.84
N SER A 66 -7.12 -42.40 -13.57
CA SER A 66 -7.75 -41.47 -12.63
C SER A 66 -7.06 -40.12 -12.78
N SER A 67 -7.77 -39.23 -13.48
CA SER A 67 -7.45 -37.81 -13.52
C SER A 67 -7.39 -37.28 -12.09
N TYR A 68 -6.17 -37.15 -11.57
CA TYR A 68 -5.87 -36.53 -10.28
C TYR A 68 -6.42 -35.09 -10.28
N VAL A 69 -7.50 -34.84 -9.56
CA VAL A 69 -8.20 -33.54 -9.50
C VAL A 69 -7.38 -32.49 -8.73
N GLY A 70 -6.48 -32.90 -7.83
CA GLY A 70 -5.57 -31.99 -7.11
C GLY A 70 -4.41 -31.43 -7.96
N GLY A 71 -4.23 -31.90 -9.20
CA GLY A 71 -3.25 -31.38 -10.16
C GLY A 71 -3.86 -30.66 -11.36
N GLN A 72 -5.19 -30.62 -11.47
CA GLN A 72 -5.86 -29.73 -12.42
C GLN A 72 -5.90 -28.36 -11.78
N GLY A 73 -5.19 -27.40 -12.38
CA GLY A 73 -5.29 -26.00 -12.00
C GLY A 73 -6.75 -25.54 -11.95
N LEU A 74 -6.97 -24.38 -11.35
CA LEU A 74 -8.27 -23.72 -11.31
C LEU A 74 -8.93 -23.77 -12.71
N PRO A 75 -10.25 -24.03 -12.79
CA PRO A 75 -10.93 -24.20 -14.08
C PRO A 75 -10.63 -23.02 -15.00
N ASP A 76 -10.22 -23.30 -16.24
CA ASP A 76 -9.75 -22.29 -17.20
C ASP A 76 -10.77 -21.16 -17.42
N ASP A 77 -12.06 -21.49 -17.33
CA ASP A 77 -13.17 -20.53 -17.39
C ASP A 77 -13.12 -19.50 -16.25
N PHE A 78 -12.73 -19.92 -15.04
CA PHE A 78 -12.57 -19.02 -13.88
C PHE A 78 -11.35 -18.12 -14.03
N ILE A 79 -10.25 -18.64 -14.58
CA ILE A 79 -9.06 -17.84 -14.88
C ILE A 79 -9.40 -16.78 -15.93
N ALA A 80 -10.11 -17.16 -17.00
CA ALA A 80 -10.55 -16.23 -18.04
C ALA A 80 -11.52 -15.14 -17.51
N ASP A 81 -12.42 -15.49 -16.59
CA ASP A 81 -13.31 -14.53 -15.95
C ASP A 81 -12.57 -13.59 -14.98
N LEU A 82 -11.51 -14.07 -14.31
CA LEU A 82 -10.61 -13.21 -13.54
C LEU A 82 -9.83 -12.27 -14.46
N GLU A 83 -9.24 -12.77 -15.55
CA GLU A 83 -8.50 -11.96 -16.52
C GLU A 83 -9.35 -10.83 -17.09
N ARG A 84 -10.62 -11.09 -17.41
CA ARG A 84 -11.59 -10.07 -17.84
C ARG A 84 -11.89 -9.04 -16.76
N GLN A 85 -12.09 -9.47 -15.51
CA GLN A 85 -12.36 -8.57 -14.39
C GLN A 85 -11.18 -7.65 -14.08
N PHE A 86 -9.95 -8.15 -14.24
CA PHE A 86 -8.72 -7.37 -14.06
C PHE A 86 -8.26 -6.64 -15.34
N GLY A 87 -9.01 -6.79 -16.43
CA GLY A 87 -8.74 -6.16 -17.73
C GLY A 87 -7.47 -6.66 -18.41
N PHE A 88 -6.89 -7.79 -18.00
CA PHE A 88 -5.70 -8.38 -18.62
C PHE A 88 -5.99 -8.99 -20.00
N ASP A 89 -7.27 -9.11 -20.36
CA ASP A 89 -7.73 -9.45 -21.70
C ASP A 89 -7.43 -8.37 -22.75
N LYS A 90 -7.17 -7.12 -22.32
CA LYS A 90 -6.95 -5.96 -23.19
C LYS A 90 -5.48 -5.59 -23.31
N PRO A 91 -5.06 -4.98 -24.45
CA PRO A 91 -3.70 -4.53 -24.62
C PRO A 91 -3.30 -3.50 -23.55
N PRO A 92 -2.02 -3.46 -23.13
CA PRO A 92 -1.54 -2.60 -22.05
C PRO A 92 -1.93 -1.12 -22.17
N LEU A 93 -1.96 -0.59 -23.40
CA LEU A 93 -2.31 0.81 -23.66
C LEU A 93 -3.78 1.09 -23.37
N GLU A 94 -4.69 0.18 -23.74
CA GLU A 94 -6.13 0.35 -23.48
C GLU A 94 -6.42 0.31 -21.97
N ARG A 95 -5.75 -0.59 -21.25
CA ARG A 95 -5.84 -0.67 -19.78
C ARG A 95 -5.37 0.62 -19.11
N PHE A 96 -4.25 1.17 -19.56
CA PHE A 96 -3.73 2.42 -19.03
C PHE A 96 -4.68 3.60 -19.28
N VAL A 97 -5.23 3.71 -20.49
CA VAL A 97 -6.19 4.76 -20.84
C VAL A 97 -7.48 4.62 -20.04
N THR A 98 -7.98 3.40 -19.87
CA THR A 98 -9.17 3.12 -19.06
C THR A 98 -8.91 3.50 -17.59
N MET A 99 -7.80 3.06 -17.01
CA MET A 99 -7.39 3.44 -15.65
C MET A 99 -7.29 4.96 -15.49
N LEU A 100 -6.66 5.65 -16.44
CA LEU A 100 -6.54 7.12 -16.39
C LEU A 100 -7.91 7.79 -16.41
N TRP A 101 -8.82 7.27 -17.24
CA TRP A 101 -10.17 7.79 -17.37
C TRP A 101 -11.00 7.60 -16.10
N ASP A 102 -10.90 6.44 -15.46
CA ASP A 102 -11.59 6.13 -14.21
C ASP A 102 -11.04 6.99 -13.05
N TYR A 103 -9.70 7.17 -12.97
CA TYR A 103 -9.08 8.02 -11.96
C TYR A 103 -9.47 9.51 -12.10
N ILE A 104 -9.64 10.01 -13.33
CA ILE A 104 -10.12 11.38 -13.57
C ILE A 104 -11.57 11.57 -13.06
N ARG A 105 -12.37 10.49 -13.06
CA ARG A 105 -13.74 10.47 -12.52
C ARG A 105 -13.79 10.19 -11.02
N PHE A 106 -12.64 10.08 -10.35
CA PHE A 106 -12.53 9.66 -8.96
C PHE A 106 -13.09 8.25 -8.70
N ASP A 107 -13.07 7.41 -9.71
CA ASP A 107 -13.36 5.99 -9.58
C ASP A 107 -12.02 5.22 -9.48
N PHE A 108 -11.71 4.78 -8.27
CA PHE A 108 -10.48 4.03 -7.98
C PHE A 108 -10.73 2.51 -7.96
N GLY A 109 -11.95 2.06 -8.24
CA GLY A 109 -12.35 0.67 -8.18
C GLY A 109 -12.55 0.12 -6.76
N GLU A 110 -12.61 -1.20 -6.67
CA GLU A 110 -12.91 -1.96 -5.45
C GLU A 110 -11.65 -2.48 -4.78
N SER A 111 -11.66 -2.51 -3.44
CA SER A 111 -10.57 -3.10 -2.65
C SER A 111 -10.70 -4.61 -2.57
N TYR A 112 -9.79 -5.34 -3.19
CA TYR A 112 -9.78 -6.82 -3.17
C TYR A 112 -9.64 -7.43 -1.76
N PHE A 113 -9.00 -6.73 -0.83
CA PHE A 113 -8.80 -7.22 0.54
C PHE A 113 -9.94 -6.85 1.49
N ARG A 114 -10.71 -5.81 1.19
CA ARG A 114 -11.73 -5.26 2.09
C ARG A 114 -13.13 -5.26 1.51
N SER A 115 -13.30 -5.70 0.25
CA SER A 115 -14.57 -5.78 -0.49
C SER A 115 -15.43 -4.50 -0.36
N ILE A 116 -14.77 -3.35 -0.35
CA ILE A 116 -15.38 -2.02 -0.34
C ILE A 116 -14.65 -1.13 -1.35
N SER A 117 -15.32 -0.08 -1.81
CA SER A 117 -14.72 0.85 -2.76
C SER A 117 -13.47 1.50 -2.15
N VAL A 118 -12.44 1.70 -2.97
CA VAL A 118 -11.21 2.35 -2.52
C VAL A 118 -11.48 3.78 -2.07
N THR A 119 -12.43 4.47 -2.71
CA THR A 119 -12.87 5.81 -2.32
C THR A 119 -13.43 5.83 -0.90
N ASP A 120 -14.33 4.90 -0.56
CA ASP A 120 -14.90 4.80 0.78
C ASP A 120 -13.85 4.46 1.83
N LEU A 121 -12.92 3.56 1.50
CA LEU A 121 -11.80 3.22 2.37
C LEU A 121 -10.91 4.44 2.66
N ILE A 122 -10.63 5.27 1.65
CA ILE A 122 -9.87 6.51 1.82
C ILE A 122 -10.65 7.46 2.74
N LEU A 123 -11.93 7.67 2.49
CA LEU A 123 -12.82 8.50 3.31
C LEU A 123 -12.89 8.04 4.76
N GLU A 124 -12.88 6.73 5.01
CA GLU A 124 -12.87 6.16 6.35
C GLU A 124 -11.56 6.47 7.11
N LYS A 125 -10.40 6.45 6.43
CA LYS A 125 -9.09 6.69 7.06
C LYS A 125 -8.71 8.16 7.12
N MET A 126 -9.27 9.01 6.26
CA MET A 126 -8.98 10.44 6.20
C MET A 126 -9.11 11.16 7.56
N PRO A 127 -10.19 11.00 8.35
CA PRO A 127 -10.34 11.70 9.64
C PRO A 127 -9.23 11.38 10.63
N VAL A 128 -8.76 10.12 10.65
CA VAL A 128 -7.67 9.69 11.52
C VAL A 128 -6.36 10.38 11.11
N SER A 129 -6.02 10.36 9.82
CA SER A 129 -4.82 11.02 9.32
C SER A 129 -4.85 12.53 9.53
N ILE A 130 -5.99 13.19 9.26
CA ILE A 130 -6.15 14.63 9.43
C ILE A 130 -6.05 15.02 10.91
N SER A 131 -6.74 14.29 11.79
CA SER A 131 -6.70 14.60 13.22
C SER A 131 -5.31 14.43 13.81
N LEU A 132 -4.62 13.31 13.53
CA LEU A 132 -3.25 13.08 13.96
C LEU A 132 -2.30 14.13 13.39
N GLY A 133 -2.36 14.40 12.09
CA GLY A 133 -1.52 15.40 11.44
C GLY A 133 -1.74 16.81 11.99
N LEU A 134 -2.99 17.19 12.24
CA LEU A 134 -3.34 18.49 12.82
C LEU A 134 -2.81 18.62 14.25
N TRP A 135 -3.06 17.62 15.12
CA TRP A 135 -2.57 17.63 16.49
C TRP A 135 -1.05 17.61 16.57
N THR A 136 -0.39 16.77 15.77
CA THR A 136 1.08 16.75 15.68
C THR A 136 1.62 18.10 15.23
N THR A 137 1.01 18.72 14.22
CA THR A 137 1.43 20.06 13.76
C THR A 137 1.24 21.10 14.85
N LEU A 138 0.07 21.14 15.49
CA LEU A 138 -0.20 22.10 16.56
C LEU A 138 0.77 21.95 17.73
N LEU A 139 0.97 20.72 18.22
CA LEU A 139 1.89 20.45 19.33
C LEU A 139 3.34 20.76 18.94
N ALA A 140 3.77 20.38 17.74
CA ALA A 140 5.11 20.67 17.26
C ALA A 140 5.36 22.18 17.22
N TYR A 141 4.47 22.97 16.64
CA TYR A 141 4.64 24.42 16.57
C TYR A 141 4.56 25.06 17.96
N LEU A 142 3.61 24.61 18.79
CA LEU A 142 3.42 25.13 20.14
C LEU A 142 4.62 24.88 21.06
N ILE A 143 5.32 23.76 20.88
CA ILE A 143 6.50 23.41 21.70
C ILE A 143 7.78 23.94 21.06
N SER A 144 7.98 23.67 19.76
CA SER A 144 9.23 23.98 19.07
C SER A 144 9.45 25.47 18.85
N ILE A 145 8.41 26.28 18.61
CA ILE A 145 8.59 27.72 18.42
C ILE A 145 9.05 28.40 19.71
N PRO A 146 8.36 28.27 20.86
CA PRO A 146 8.84 28.88 22.11
C PRO A 146 10.20 28.34 22.54
N LEU A 147 10.44 27.03 22.38
CA LEU A 147 11.72 26.42 22.69
C LEU A 147 12.83 27.02 21.81
N GLY A 148 12.60 27.13 20.50
CA GLY A 148 13.53 27.73 19.55
C GLY A 148 13.82 29.20 19.84
N ILE A 149 12.80 30.02 20.12
CA ILE A 149 12.96 31.43 20.50
C ILE A 149 13.78 31.54 21.78
N ARG A 150 13.43 30.77 22.82
CA ARG A 150 14.13 30.81 24.11
C ARG A 150 15.59 30.40 23.99
N LYS A 151 15.88 29.43 23.13
CA LYS A 151 17.22 28.96 22.82
C LYS A 151 18.04 30.01 22.06
N ALA A 152 17.45 30.66 21.06
CA ALA A 152 18.10 31.75 20.32
C ALA A 152 18.42 32.98 21.18
N VAL A 153 17.55 33.32 22.15
CA VAL A 153 17.77 34.45 23.07
C VAL A 153 18.79 34.11 24.17
N ARG A 154 18.94 32.83 24.53
CA ARG A 154 19.84 32.36 25.60
C ARG A 154 20.92 31.43 25.05
N ASP A 155 21.46 31.81 23.91
CA ASP A 155 22.52 31.07 23.21
C ASP A 155 23.74 30.85 24.12
N GLY A 156 24.33 29.66 24.06
CA GLY A 156 25.51 29.30 24.85
C GLY A 156 25.27 29.04 26.35
N THR A 157 24.02 29.07 26.81
CA THR A 157 23.68 28.72 28.21
C THR A 157 23.55 27.19 28.40
N ALA A 158 23.64 26.70 29.64
CA ALA A 158 23.45 25.28 29.94
C ALA A 158 22.08 24.74 29.47
N PHE A 159 21.05 25.59 29.43
CA PHE A 159 19.74 25.25 28.87
C PHE A 159 19.83 24.93 27.38
N ASP A 160 20.56 25.74 26.62
CA ASP A 160 20.81 25.54 25.19
C ASP A 160 21.59 24.23 24.94
N SER A 161 22.67 23.98 25.67
CA SER A 161 23.46 22.74 25.52
C SER A 161 22.64 21.48 25.81
N TRP A 162 21.85 21.47 26.89
CA TRP A 162 21.06 20.29 27.28
C TRP A 162 19.90 20.02 26.33
N THR A 163 19.14 21.06 25.98
CA THR A 163 18.02 20.94 25.02
C THR A 163 18.52 20.55 23.62
N SER A 164 19.68 21.08 23.19
CA SER A 164 20.35 20.66 21.95
C SER A 164 20.70 19.17 21.96
N SER A 165 21.33 18.71 23.04
CA SER A 165 21.73 17.30 23.19
C SER A 165 20.51 16.38 23.10
N LEU A 166 19.41 16.73 23.76
CA LEU A 166 18.18 15.95 23.74
C LEU A 166 17.56 15.92 22.34
N ILE A 167 17.52 17.05 21.61
CA ILE A 167 17.02 17.10 20.23
C ILE A 167 17.88 16.25 19.30
N ILE A 168 19.21 16.29 19.43
CA ILE A 168 20.14 15.51 18.61
C ILE A 168 19.93 14.01 18.85
N ILE A 169 19.81 13.59 20.11
CA ILE A 169 19.52 12.18 20.46
C ILE A 169 18.18 11.76 19.85
N GLY A 170 17.13 12.58 19.98
CA GLY A 170 15.83 12.29 19.38
C GLY A 170 15.87 12.16 17.86
N TYR A 171 16.65 13.00 17.18
CA TYR A 171 16.80 12.96 15.72
C TYR A 171 17.65 11.78 15.23
N ALA A 172 18.56 11.28 16.07
CA ALA A 172 19.39 10.13 15.75
C ALA A 172 18.61 8.80 15.75
N ILE A 173 17.46 8.75 16.43
CA ILE A 173 16.63 7.54 16.51
C ILE A 173 15.67 7.49 15.32
N PRO A 174 15.71 6.44 14.48
CA PRO A 174 14.70 6.22 13.44
C PRO A 174 13.28 6.18 14.03
N GLY A 175 12.35 6.90 13.40
CA GLY A 175 10.98 7.03 13.93
C GLY A 175 10.27 5.70 14.18
N PHE A 176 10.49 4.69 13.33
CA PHE A 176 9.92 3.34 13.54
C PHE A 176 10.52 2.63 14.77
N LEU A 177 11.82 2.79 15.04
CA LEU A 177 12.46 2.22 16.23
C LEU A 177 11.97 2.91 17.49
N PHE A 178 11.82 4.23 17.45
CA PHE A 178 11.25 5.00 18.55
C PHE A 178 9.81 4.56 18.86
N ALA A 179 8.98 4.35 17.83
CA ALA A 179 7.62 3.84 17.99
C ALA A 179 7.59 2.44 18.63
N ILE A 180 8.46 1.52 18.19
CA ILE A 180 8.57 0.18 18.79
C ILE A 180 9.03 0.26 20.26
N LEU A 181 10.03 1.11 20.56
CA LEU A 181 10.50 1.33 21.93
C LEU A 181 9.38 1.81 22.85
N LEU A 182 8.56 2.76 22.39
CA LEU A 182 7.39 3.24 23.14
C LEU A 182 6.28 2.21 23.29
N LEU A 183 6.12 1.30 22.33
CA LEU A 183 5.11 0.24 22.40
C LEU A 183 5.48 -0.82 23.46
N VAL A 184 6.77 -1.13 23.57
CA VAL A 184 7.28 -2.17 24.48
C VAL A 184 7.38 -1.69 25.93
N LEU A 185 7.57 -0.38 26.15
CA LEU A 185 7.69 0.24 27.47
C LEU A 185 6.32 0.45 28.14
#